data_AF-A0A935QU96-F1
#
_entry.id   AF-A0A935QU96-F1
#
_cell.length_a   1.000
_cell.length_b   1.000
_cell.length_c   1.000
_cell.angle_alpha   90.00
_cell.angle_beta   90.00
_cell.angle_gamma   90.00
#
_symmetry.space_group_name_H-M   'P 1'
#
loop_
_entity.id
_entity.type
_entity.pdbx_description
1 polymer ?
#
loop_
_entity_poly.entity_id
_entity_poly.type
_entity_poly.pdbx_seq_one_letter_code
_entity_poly.pdbx_strand_id
1 'polypeptide(L)' 'MAAAITATFVSGDPALTKLSARCHNGTPTGDGPVLVKMPGPGPCKVTGTAADGTSKSARLVLSEGGSYTCFAGGGNDCR' A
#
# COMPACT_ATOMS: atom_id res chain seq x y z
N MET A 1 17.30 -13.05 -13.71
CA MET A 1 17.54 -12.06 -12.62
C MET A 1 16.21 -11.39 -12.35
N ALA A 2 15.58 -11.65 -11.21
CA ALA A 2 14.33 -10.98 -10.86
C ALA A 2 14.68 -9.57 -10.36
N ALA A 3 14.30 -8.55 -11.11
CA ALA A 3 14.55 -7.16 -10.73
C ALA A 3 13.71 -6.86 -9.48
N ALA A 4 14.36 -6.39 -8.42
CA ALA A 4 13.65 -5.95 -7.23
C ALA A 4 12.84 -4.69 -7.58
N ILE A 5 11.52 -4.83 -7.51
CA ILE A 5 10.57 -3.75 -7.72
C ILE A 5 10.37 -3.03 -6.39
N THR A 6 10.52 -1.70 -6.40
CA THR A 6 10.22 -0.87 -5.24
C THR A 6 8.92 -0.12 -5.51
N ALA A 7 7.93 -0.29 -4.64
CA ALA A 7 6.65 0.41 -4.72
C ALA A 7 6.44 1.22 -3.43
N THR A 8 6.00 2.47 -3.56
CA THR A 8 5.72 3.35 -2.43
C THR A 8 4.21 3.58 -2.35
N PHE A 9 3.61 3.25 -1.23
CA PHE A 9 2.18 3.38 -0.98
C PHE A 9 1.90 4.59 -0.11
N VAL A 10 1.11 5.54 -0.60
CA VAL A 10 0.79 6.78 0.14
C VAL A 10 -0.70 6.81 0.46
N SER A 11 -1.07 7.12 1.70
CA SER A 11 -2.47 7.42 2.03
C SER A 11 -2.83 8.79 1.47
N GLY A 12 -3.85 8.83 0.62
CA GLY A 12 -4.51 10.07 0.24
C GLY A 12 -5.62 10.49 1.21
N ASP A 13 -5.98 9.64 2.17
CA ASP A 13 -7.01 9.93 3.18
C ASP A 13 -6.37 10.50 4.45
N PRO A 14 -6.72 11.73 4.88
CA PRO A 14 -6.26 12.29 6.15
C PRO A 14 -6.81 11.54 7.37
N ALA A 15 -7.88 10.75 7.22
CA ALA A 15 -8.44 9.95 8.32
C ALA A 15 -7.56 8.74 8.66
N LEU A 16 -6.75 8.25 7.71
CA LEU A 16 -5.86 7.11 7.89
C LEU A 16 -4.56 7.52 8.57
N THR A 17 -4.37 7.06 9.80
CA THR A 17 -3.14 7.29 10.57
C THR A 17 -2.11 6.20 10.32
N LYS A 18 -2.57 4.98 10.00
CA LYS A 18 -1.71 3.82 9.76
C LYS A 18 -1.95 3.21 8.40
N LEU A 19 -0.87 2.80 7.76
CA LEU A 19 -0.88 2.05 6.52
C LEU A 19 -0.02 0.80 6.66
N SER A 20 -0.53 -0.31 6.17
CA SER A 20 0.20 -1.56 6.09
C SER A 20 0.03 -2.12 4.69
N ALA A 21 1.13 -2.37 4.01
CA ALA A 21 1.11 -3.04 2.72
C ALA A 21 1.65 -4.45 2.90
N ARG A 22 0.94 -5.42 2.35
CA ARG A 22 1.29 -6.83 2.41
C ARG A 22 1.26 -7.38 1.00
N CYS A 23 2.45 -7.45 0.43
CA CYS A 23 2.70 -8.03 -0.87
C CYS A 23 3.27 -9.44 -0.70
N HIS A 24 3.19 -10.24 -1.75
CA HIS A 24 3.66 -11.64 -1.75
C HIS A 24 5.09 -11.82 -1.20
N ASN A 25 5.93 -10.77 -1.26
CA ASN A 25 7.32 -10.79 -0.79
C ASN A 25 7.76 -9.51 -0.05
N GLY A 26 6.83 -8.77 0.55
CA GLY A 26 7.17 -7.57 1.33
C GLY A 26 6.05 -7.20 2.29
N THR A 27 6.39 -7.01 3.57
CA THR A 27 5.45 -6.53 4.59
C THR A 27 5.99 -5.27 5.23
N PRO A 28 5.77 -4.09 4.64
CA PRO A 28 6.03 -2.84 5.32
C PRO A 28 4.79 -2.35 6.07
N THR A 29 5.05 -1.85 7.27
CA THR A 29 4.07 -1.28 8.19
C THR A 29 4.59 0.10 8.58
N GLY A 30 3.77 1.15 8.42
CA GLY A 30 4.20 2.50 8.75
C GLY A 30 3.05 3.49 8.87
N ASP A 31 3.26 4.52 9.67
CA ASP A 31 2.41 5.69 9.76
C ASP A 31 2.86 6.67 8.65
N GLY A 32 2.26 6.60 7.46
CA GLY A 32 2.57 7.47 6.30
C GLY A 32 2.99 6.71 5.04
N PRO A 33 3.82 7.30 4.14
CA PRO A 33 4.22 6.65 2.90
C PRO A 33 4.99 5.35 3.18
N VAL A 34 4.44 4.23 2.73
CA VAL A 34 4.93 2.87 2.98
C VAL A 34 5.73 2.35 1.78
N LEU A 35 7.04 2.17 1.95
CA LEU A 35 7.90 1.62 0.89
C LEU A 35 7.95 0.08 0.97
N VAL A 36 7.43 -0.60 -0.05
CA VAL A 36 7.54 -2.05 -0.25
C VAL A 36 8.64 -2.34 -1.27
N LYS A 37 9.65 -3.12 -0.89
CA LYS A 37 10.53 -3.79 -1.84
C LYS A 37 10.01 -5.21 -2.09
N MET A 38 9.86 -5.59 -3.35
CA MET A 38 9.49 -6.93 -3.76
C MET A 38 10.48 -7.43 -4.81
N PRO A 39 10.71 -8.74 -4.91
CA PRO A 39 11.54 -9.36 -5.92
C PRO A 39 10.84 -9.52 -7.28
N GLY A 40 9.55 -9.17 -7.41
CA GLY A 40 8.82 -9.29 -8.68
C GLY A 40 7.37 -8.78 -8.61
N PRO A 41 6.69 -8.72 -9.76
CA PRO A 41 5.31 -8.27 -9.85
C PRO A 41 4.35 -9.27 -9.20
N GLY A 42 3.26 -8.76 -8.62
CA GLY A 42 2.28 -9.62 -7.96
C GLY A 42 1.17 -8.87 -7.22
N PRO A 43 0.21 -9.63 -6.67
CA PRO A 43 -0.88 -9.07 -5.89
C PRO A 43 -0.37 -8.53 -4.54
N CYS A 44 -0.83 -7.34 -4.21
CA CYS A 44 -0.58 -6.66 -2.95
C CYS A 44 -1.90 -6.30 -2.28
N LYS A 45 -1.92 -6.45 -0.96
CA LYS A 45 -3.03 -6.03 -0.12
C LYS A 45 -2.55 -4.88 0.75
N VAL A 46 -3.20 -3.73 0.66
CA VAL A 46 -2.94 -2.57 1.50
C VAL A 46 -4.07 -2.44 2.51
N THR A 47 -3.75 -2.28 3.78
CA THR A 47 -4.72 -2.09 4.86
C THR A 47 -4.41 -0.77 5.55
N GLY A 48 -5.34 0.16 5.48
CA GLY A 48 -5.30 1.42 6.21
C GLY A 48 -6.11 1.31 7.50
N THR A 49 -5.60 1.86 8.59
CA THR A 49 -6.33 2.00 9.85
C THR A 49 -6.47 3.48 10.17
N ALA A 50 -7.70 3.92 10.36
CA ALA A 50 -8.04 5.28 10.72
C ALA A 50 -7.98 5.49 12.24
N ALA A 51 -7.85 6.76 12.64
CA ALA A 51 -7.79 7.16 14.06
C ALA A 51 -9.06 6.78 14.83
N ASP A 52 -10.20 6.70 14.15
CA ASP A 52 -11.50 6.31 14.70
C ASP A 52 -11.62 4.79 14.95
N GLY A 53 -10.61 3.99 14.56
CA GLY A 53 -10.61 2.53 14.62
C GLY A 53 -11.13 1.84 13.36
N THR A 54 -11.61 2.60 12.37
CA THR A 54 -12.06 2.06 11.09
C THR A 54 -10.87 1.49 10.32
N SER A 55 -10.92 0.22 9.95
CA SER A 55 -9.90 -0.43 9.13
C SER A 55 -10.42 -0.68 7.72
N LYS A 56 -9.71 -0.16 6.72
CA LYS A 56 -10.04 -0.31 5.30
C LYS A 56 -8.97 -1.14 4.59
N SER A 57 -9.39 -1.99 3.67
CA SER A 57 -8.50 -2.85 2.88
C SER A 57 -8.67 -2.56 1.40
N ALA A 58 -7.57 -2.32 0.71
CA ALA A 58 -7.47 -2.21 -0.74
C ALA A 58 -6.63 -3.37 -1.29
N ARG A 59 -6.92 -3.83 -2.49
CA ARG A 59 -6.06 -4.77 -3.24
C ARG A 59 -5.63 -4.13 -4.53
N LEU A 60 -4.38 -4.33 -4.90
CA LEU A 60 -3.83 -3.93 -6.19
C LEU A 60 -2.86 -4.98 -6.70
N VAL A 61 -2.61 -4.98 -8.00
CA VAL A 61 -1.57 -5.81 -8.61
C VAL A 61 -0.44 -4.89 -9.02
N LEU A 62 0.73 -5.08 -8.43
CA LEU A 62 1.93 -4.36 -8.80
C LEU A 62 2.59 -5.07 -9.96
N SER A 63 2.57 -4.44 -11.14
CA SER A 63 3.30 -4.93 -12.31
C SER A 63 4.69 -4.31 -12.41
N GLU A 64 4.86 -3.08 -11.89
CA GLU A 64 6.07 -2.28 -11.96
C GLU A 64 6.28 -1.49 -10.66
N GLY A 65 7.46 -0.87 -10.53
CA GLY A 65 7.82 -0.10 -9.34
C GLY A 65 7.45 1.36 -9.52
N GLY A 66 6.83 1.95 -8.51
CA GLY A 66 6.33 3.32 -8.60
C GLY A 66 5.69 3.80 -7.30
N SER A 67 5.13 5.01 -7.31
CA SER A 67 4.28 5.48 -6.20
C SER A 67 2.82 5.22 -6.50
N TYR A 68 2.13 4.60 -5.55
CA TYR A 68 0.72 4.25 -5.58
C TYR A 68 0.01 5.02 -4.49
N THR A 69 -1.07 5.70 -4.83
CA THR A 69 -1.89 6.44 -3.88
C THR A 69 -3.11 5.61 -3.52
N CYS A 70 -3.23 5.31 -2.23
CA CYS A 70 -4.29 4.51 -1.65
C CYS A 70 -5.27 5.38 -0.89
N PHE A 71 -6.56 5.01 -0.93
CA PHE A 71 -7.62 5.66 -0.18
C PHE A 71 -7.83 7.15 -0.53
N ALA A 72 -7.43 7.58 -1.73
CA ALA A 72 -7.68 8.93 -2.20
C ALA A 72 -9.18 9.23 -2.26
N GLY A 73 -9.64 10.28 -1.59
CA GLY A 73 -11.05 10.69 -1.55
C GLY A 73 -11.96 9.78 -0.72
N GLY A 74 -11.41 8.97 0.19
CA GLY A 74 -12.20 8.09 1.07
C GLY A 74 -12.59 6.73 0.47
N GLY A 75 -12.19 6.45 -0.78
CA GLY A 75 -12.41 5.17 -1.45
C GLY A 75 -11.54 4.03 -0.87
N ASN A 76 -11.81 2.78 -1.23
CA ASN A 76 -11.03 1.60 -0.82
C ASN A 76 -10.07 1.12 -1.92
N ASP A 77 -9.66 2.03 -2.81
CA ASP A 77 -8.84 1.73 -3.99
C ASP A 77 -7.41 2.25 -3.82
N CYS A 78 -6.46 1.52 -4.42
CA CYS A 78 -5.07 1.94 -4.60
C CYS A 78 -4.78 2.01 -6.09
N ARG A 79 -4.26 3.14 -6.56
CA ARG A 79 -3.91 3.38 -7.96
C ARG A 79 -2.57 4.09 -8.09
#